data_AF-A0A9E0TJW3-F1
#
_entry.id   AF-A0A9E0TJW3-F1
#
_cell.length_a   1.000
_cell.length_b   1.000
_cell.length_c   1.000
_cell.angle_alpha   90.00
_cell.angle_beta   90.00
_cell.angle_gamma   90.00
#
_symmetry.space_group_name_H-M   'P 1'
#
loop_
_entity.id
_entity.type
_entity.pdbx_description
1 polymer ?
#
loop_
_entity_poly.entity_id
_entity_poly.type
_entity_poly.pdbx_seq_one_letter_code
_entity_poly.pdbx_strand_id
1 'polypeptide(L)' 'MPKLIVQSQRDGYRRAGIAFSRDGIEIDTADLKKDQLAAIESDSNLKVQPIAPVKKDGGKA' A
#
# COMPACT_ATOMS: atom_id res chain seq x y z
N MET A 1 5.27 -7.46 -10.80
CA MET A 1 5.91 -6.66 -9.74
C MET A 1 4.99 -6.69 -8.53
N PRO A 2 5.49 -6.89 -7.30
CA PRO A 2 4.65 -6.91 -6.12
C PRO A 2 4.14 -5.50 -5.84
N LYS A 3 2.83 -5.34 -5.73
CA LYS A 3 2.21 -4.06 -5.37
C LYS A 3 1.51 -4.19 -4.03
N LEU A 4 1.49 -3.09 -3.28
CA LEU A 4 0.79 -2.98 -2.01
C LEU A 4 -0.25 -1.87 -2.13
N ILE A 5 -1.45 -2.10 -1.60
CA ILE A 5 -2.37 -1.01 -1.28
C ILE A 5 -2.07 -0.57 0.13
N VAL A 6 -1.78 0.71 0.29
CA VAL A 6 -1.53 1.30 1.61
C VAL A 6 -2.57 2.37 1.87
N GLN A 7 -3.41 2.14 2.88
CA GLN A 7 -4.43 3.08 3.32
C GLN A 7 -3.99 3.75 4.61
N SER A 8 -4.12 5.06 4.71
CA SER A 8 -3.96 5.73 6.00
C SER A 8 -5.25 5.68 6.81
N GLN A 9 -5.12 5.45 8.11
CA GLN A 9 -6.22 5.62 9.05
C GLN A 9 -6.50 7.11 9.35
N ARG A 10 -5.52 7.98 9.10
CA ARG A 10 -5.59 9.42 9.36
C ARG A 10 -5.63 10.21 8.06
N ASP A 11 -6.32 11.33 8.09
CA ASP A 11 -6.33 12.25 6.96
C ASP A 11 -5.00 13.01 6.86
N GLY A 12 -4.51 13.24 5.64
CA GLY A 12 -3.26 13.97 5.40
C GLY A 12 -1.98 13.29 5.88
N TYR A 13 -1.95 11.96 6.05
CA TYR A 13 -0.77 11.27 6.56
C TYR A 13 0.34 11.16 5.52
N ARG A 14 1.57 11.49 5.90
CA ARG A 14 2.74 11.42 5.00
C ARG A 14 3.87 10.67 5.67
N ARG A 15 4.49 9.73 4.94
CA ARG A 15 5.68 9.01 5.41
C ARG A 15 6.62 8.71 4.25
N ALA A 16 7.92 8.81 4.50
CA ALA A 16 8.96 8.58 3.49
C ALA A 16 8.80 9.40 2.20
N GLY A 17 8.17 10.59 2.28
CA GLY A 17 7.87 11.45 1.14
C GLY A 17 6.59 11.07 0.37
N ILE A 18 5.90 10.02 0.77
CA ILE A 18 4.66 9.52 0.15
C ILE A 18 3.47 10.01 0.98
N ALA A 19 2.45 10.55 0.30
CA ALA A 19 1.19 10.94 0.93
C ALA A 19 0.18 9.80 0.83
N PHE A 20 -0.31 9.35 1.98
CA PHE A 20 -1.28 8.27 2.10
C PHE A 20 -2.67 8.85 2.36
N SER A 21 -3.66 8.36 1.63
CA SER A 21 -5.07 8.70 1.81
C SER A 21 -5.84 7.57 2.47
N ARG A 22 -7.06 7.86 2.92
CA ARG A 22 -8.00 6.85 3.43
C ARG A 22 -8.52 5.92 2.33
N ASP A 23 -8.63 6.41 1.09
CA ASP A 23 -9.00 5.59 -0.07
C ASP A 23 -7.98 4.50 -0.35
N GLY A 24 -6.72 4.78 -0.04
CA GLY A 24 -5.60 3.91 -0.35
C GLY A 24 -4.87 4.33 -1.60
N ILE A 25 -3.57 4.11 -1.56
CA ILE A 25 -2.70 4.32 -2.70
C ILE A 25 -2.00 3.01 -3.06
N GLU A 26 -1.88 2.75 -4.34
CA GLU A 26 -1.08 1.64 -4.84
C GLU A 26 0.39 2.05 -4.84
N ILE A 27 1.22 1.23 -4.21
CA ILE A 27 2.67 1.43 -4.17
C ILE A 27 3.33 0.21 -4.77
N ASP A 28 4.21 0.43 -5.74
CA ASP A 28 5.08 -0.62 -6.25
C ASP A 28 6.24 -0.82 -5.29
N THR A 29 6.42 -2.04 -4.79
CA THR A 29 7.50 -2.33 -3.85
C THR A 29 8.86 -2.37 -4.56
N ALA A 30 8.88 -2.50 -5.89
CA ALA A 30 10.12 -2.41 -6.67
C ALA A 30 10.71 -1.00 -6.67
N ASP A 31 9.87 0.04 -6.56
CA ASP A 31 10.27 1.45 -6.51
C ASP A 31 10.60 1.93 -5.08
N LEU A 32 10.27 1.13 -4.07
CA LEU A 32 10.55 1.45 -2.67
C LEU A 32 11.95 0.98 -2.26
N LYS A 33 12.66 1.83 -1.52
CA LYS A 33 13.85 1.40 -0.78
C LYS A 33 13.42 0.47 0.37
N LYS A 34 14.29 -0.48 0.75
CA LYS A 34 14.04 -1.40 1.88
C LYS A 34 13.61 -0.67 3.15
N ASP A 35 14.24 0.46 3.47
CA ASP A 35 13.92 1.25 4.66
C ASP A 35 12.53 1.92 4.56
N GLN A 36 12.09 2.30 3.36
CA GLN A 36 10.77 2.88 3.16
C GLN A 36 9.68 1.82 3.30
N LEU A 37 9.90 0.63 2.74
CA LEU A 37 8.97 -0.49 2.88
C LEU A 37 8.82 -0.88 4.35
N ALA A 38 9.94 -1.06 5.07
CA ALA A 38 9.91 -1.38 6.50
C ALA A 38 9.22 -0.27 7.33
N ALA A 39 9.45 1.00 6.99
CA ALA A 39 8.79 2.12 7.65
C ALA A 39 7.28 2.17 7.42
N ILE A 40 6.81 1.70 6.26
CA ILE A 40 5.39 1.61 5.92
C ILE A 40 4.73 0.40 6.61
N GLU A 41 5.37 -0.77 6.57
CA GLU A 41 4.86 -2.00 7.19
C GLU A 41 4.84 -1.93 8.72
N SER A 42 5.81 -1.24 9.33
CA SER A 42 5.86 -1.04 10.77
C SER A 42 4.93 0.07 11.28
N ASP A 43 4.24 0.80 10.40
CA ASP A 43 3.41 1.93 10.78
C ASP A 43 2.00 1.51 11.19
N SER A 44 1.67 1.67 12.47
CA SER A 44 0.34 1.33 12.98
C SER A 44 -0.80 2.21 12.44
N ASN A 45 -0.49 3.38 11.86
CA ASN A 45 -1.49 4.25 11.24
C ASN A 45 -1.73 3.90 9.76
N LEU A 46 -0.95 2.98 9.20
CA LEU A 46 -1.10 2.52 7.82
C LEU A 46 -1.65 1.09 7.81
N LYS A 47 -2.62 0.86 6.93
CA LYS A 47 -3.13 -0.46 6.62
C LYS A 47 -2.52 -0.91 5.30
N VAL A 48 -1.52 -1.77 5.38
CA VAL A 48 -0.84 -2.37 4.23
C VAL A 48 -1.57 -3.65 3.83
N GLN A 49 -1.97 -3.74 2.58
CA GLN A 49 -2.60 -4.93 2.02
C GLN A 49 -1.81 -5.36 0.77
N PRO A 50 -1.37 -6.62 0.68
CA PRO A 50 -0.77 -7.11 -0.54
C PRO A 50 -1.83 -7.14 -1.64
N ILE A 51 -1.53 -6.49 -2.77
CA ILE A 51 -2.29 -6.72 -4.00
C ILE A 51 -1.84 -8.09 -4.47
N ALA A 52 -2.60 -9.12 -4.11
CA ALA A 52 -2.47 -10.39 -4.83
C ALA A 52 -2.62 -10.06 -6.33
N PRO A 53 -1.73 -10.57 -7.21
CA PRO A 53 -1.97 -10.45 -8.64
C PRO A 53 -3.38 -10.94 -8.84
N VAL A 54 -4.26 -10.05 -9.32
CA VAL A 54 -5.68 -10.34 -9.44
C VAL A 54 -5.76 -11.67 -10.16
N LYS A 55 -6.02 -12.78 -9.43
CA LYS A 55 -6.72 -13.88 -10.03
C LYS A 55 -8.01 -13.21 -10.37
N LYS A 56 -8.12 -12.87 -11.66
CA LYS A 56 -9.33 -12.42 -12.32
C LYS A 56 -10.28 -13.61 -12.15
N ASP A 57 -10.80 -13.79 -10.95
CA ASP A 57 -11.72 -14.86 -10.65
C ASP A 57 -12.96 -14.50 -11.46
N GLY A 58 -13.23 -15.40 -12.40
CA GLY A 58 -14.11 -15.16 -13.53
C GLY A 58 -15.41 -14.55 -13.07
N GLY A 59 -15.89 -13.60 -13.87
CA GLY A 59 -17.23 -13.07 -13.77
C GLY A 59 -18.22 -14.18 -13.45
N LYS A 60 -18.97 -13.95 -12.38
CA LYS A 60 -20.17 -14.69 -12.03
C LYS A 60 -21.05 -14.77 -13.28
N ALA A 61 -21.11 -15.96 -13.89
CA ALA A 61 -22.13 -16.32 -14.87
C ALA A 61 -23.45 -16.58 -14.15
#